data_AF-F9ZKG8-F1
#
_entry.id   AF-F9ZKG8-F1
#
_cell.length_a   1.000
_cell.length_b   1.000
_cell.length_c   1.000
_cell.angle_alpha   90.00
_cell.angle_beta   90.00
_cell.angle_gamma   90.00
#
_symmetry.space_group_name_H-M   'P 1'
#
loop_
_entity.id
_entity.type
_entity.pdbx_description
1 polymer ?
#
loop_
_entity_poly.entity_id
_entity_poly.type
_entity_poly.pdbx_seq_one_letter_code
_entity_poly.pdbx_strand_id
1 'polypeptide(L)'
;MGYKYQTVCHDTLYDFHVAFAQNCHASGSGQLGAIYLSCTADTGGYIVMQSYNASNGTPGTAWNYTPQAVPCEVSLINQTGFMWELALILIAGFSIRAIIKAFQ
;
A
#
# COMPACT_ATOMS: atom_id res chain seq x y z
N MET A 1 -3.01 9.63 -3.92
CA MET A 1 -3.64 8.83 -2.85
C MET A 1 -3.05 7.44 -2.95
N GLY A 2 -2.30 7.00 -1.94
CA GLY A 2 -1.63 5.70 -1.99
C GLY A 2 -2.59 4.55 -1.66
N TYR A 3 -2.25 3.34 -2.07
CA TYR A 3 -3.00 2.12 -1.84
C TYR A 3 -2.22 1.20 -0.89
N LYS A 4 -2.90 0.67 0.11
CA LYS A 4 -2.31 -0.19 1.13
C LYS A 4 -2.39 -1.65 0.70
N TYR A 5 -1.24 -2.31 0.63
CA TYR A 5 -1.17 -3.77 0.49
C TYR A 5 -0.42 -4.35 1.70
N GLN A 6 -1.10 -5.22 2.47
CA GLN A 6 -0.59 -5.75 3.74
C GLN A 6 -0.16 -4.64 4.71
N THR A 7 1.16 -4.41 4.84
CA THR A 7 1.78 -3.41 5.72
C THR A 7 2.47 -2.27 4.97
N VAL A 8 2.49 -2.30 3.63
CA VAL A 8 3.19 -1.33 2.79
C VAL A 8 2.20 -0.48 2.01
N CYS A 9 2.55 0.80 1.84
CA CYS A 9 1.76 1.73 1.05
C CYS A 9 2.44 2.00 -0.29
N HIS A 10 1.65 1.92 -1.36
CA HIS A 10 2.09 2.11 -2.74
C HIS A 10 1.46 3.38 -3.30
N ASP A 11 2.25 4.24 -3.95
CA ASP A 11 1.76 5.53 -4.44
C ASP A 11 0.82 5.40 -5.65
N THR A 12 0.99 4.34 -6.45
CA THR A 12 0.20 4.09 -7.66
C THR A 12 -0.62 2.81 -7.55
N LEU A 13 -1.73 2.78 -8.28
CA LEU A 13 -2.62 1.62 -8.37
C LEU A 13 -1.91 0.46 -9.08
N TYR A 14 -0.98 0.77 -9.99
CA TYR A 14 -0.11 -0.21 -10.65
C TYR A 14 0.88 -0.86 -9.66
N ASP A 15 1.58 -0.08 -8.84
CA ASP A 15 2.52 -0.62 -7.85
C ASP A 15 1.81 -1.52 -6.81
N PHE A 16 0.58 -1.16 -6.44
CA PHE A 16 -0.29 -2.00 -5.62
C PHE A 16 -0.59 -3.35 -6.30
N HIS A 17 -0.94 -3.34 -7.59
CA HIS A 17 -1.17 -4.57 -8.35
C HIS A 17 0.10 -5.41 -8.52
N VAL A 18 1.25 -4.78 -8.74
CA VAL A 18 2.55 -5.47 -8.82
C VAL A 18 2.88 -6.14 -7.49
N ALA A 19 2.70 -5.43 -6.37
CA ALA A 19 2.93 -5.98 -5.05
C ALA A 19 1.96 -7.13 -4.72
N PHE A 20 0.69 -7.00 -5.11
CA PHE A 20 -0.29 -8.08 -5.01
C PHE A 20 0.14 -9.29 -5.85
N ALA A 21 0.53 -9.08 -7.11
CA ALA A 21 0.95 -10.12 -8.03
C ALA A 21 2.19 -10.89 -7.51
N GLN A 22 3.16 -10.19 -6.92
CA GLN A 22 4.34 -10.79 -6.29
C GLN A 22 4.01 -11.65 -5.07
N ASN A 23 2.95 -11.31 -4.34
CA ASN A 23 2.48 -12.07 -3.18
C ASN A 23 1.37 -13.06 -3.52
N CYS A 24 1.05 -13.20 -4.81
CA CYS A 24 0.08 -14.15 -5.32
C CYS A 24 0.68 -15.56 -5.39
N HIS A 25 1.25 -16.01 -4.28
CA HIS A 25 1.52 -17.41 -4.05
C HIS A 25 0.24 -18.01 -3.48
N ALA A 26 -0.08 -19.25 -3.87
CA ALA A 26 -1.31 -19.94 -3.54
C ALA A 26 -1.66 -19.91 -2.03
N SER A 27 -2.29 -18.82 -1.57
CA SER A 27 -2.91 -18.71 -0.25
C SER A 27 -4.34 -19.25 -0.38
N GLY A 28 -4.43 -20.52 -0.75
CA GLY A 28 -5.67 -21.29 -0.80
C GLY A 28 -5.58 -22.40 0.22
N SER A 29 -6.17 -22.16 1.39
CA SER A 29 -6.55 -23.21 2.32
C SER A 29 -7.42 -24.24 1.60
N GLY A 30 -6.84 -25.40 1.27
CA GLY A 30 -7.61 -26.63 1.11
C GLY A 30 -7.91 -27.16 -0.30
N GLN A 31 -7.13 -26.85 -1.34
CA GLN A 31 -7.24 -27.62 -2.60
C GLN A 31 -5.89 -28.11 -3.14
N LEU A 32 -5.65 -29.40 -2.84
CA LEU A 32 -4.97 -30.44 -3.60
C LEU A 32 -3.63 -30.04 -4.25
N GLY A 33 -2.53 -30.57 -3.69
CA GLY A 33 -1.12 -30.26 -4.01
C GLY A 33 -0.64 -30.57 -5.43
N ALA A 34 -1.33 -30.07 -6.46
CA ALA A 34 -1.03 -30.27 -7.86
C ALA A 34 -1.26 -29.01 -8.72
N ILE A 35 -1.51 -27.82 -8.15
CA ILE A 35 -1.71 -26.57 -8.93
C ILE A 35 -0.95 -25.41 -8.28
N TYR A 36 -0.14 -24.68 -9.05
CA TYR A 36 0.45 -23.39 -8.66
C TYR A 36 -0.21 -22.25 -9.43
N LEU A 37 -0.37 -21.09 -8.78
CA LEU A 37 -0.87 -19.88 -9.41
C LEU A 37 0.28 -18.94 -9.75
N SER A 38 0.20 -18.33 -10.93
CA SER A 38 1.02 -17.19 -11.34
C SER A 38 0.11 -16.00 -11.52
N CYS A 39 0.51 -14.84 -11.02
CA CYS A 39 -0.27 -13.61 -11.16
C CYS A 39 0.59 -12.53 -11.77
N THR A 40 0.02 -11.81 -12.73
CA THR A 40 0.71 -10.75 -13.46
C THR A 40 -0.14 -9.49 -13.40
N ALA A 41 0.45 -8.39 -12.95
CA ALA A 41 -0.22 -7.09 -12.97
C ALA A 41 -0.31 -6.58 -14.41
N ASP A 42 -1.52 -6.19 -14.83
CA ASP A 42 -1.75 -5.55 -16.12
C ASP A 42 -1.85 -4.02 -15.95
N THR A 43 -1.44 -3.29 -16.99
CA THR A 43 -1.52 -1.83 -17.01
C THR A 43 -2.96 -1.31 -17.09
N GLY A 44 -3.92 -2.17 -17.48
CA GLY A 44 -5.35 -1.88 -17.50
C GLY A 44 -6.03 -1.88 -16.14
N GLY A 45 -5.30 -2.07 -15.03
CA GLY A 45 -5.86 -1.97 -13.67
C GLY A 45 -6.51 -3.26 -13.18
N TYR A 46 -6.11 -4.41 -13.71
CA TYR A 46 -6.49 -5.73 -13.21
C TYR A 46 -5.26 -6.64 -13.13
N ILE A 47 -5.42 -7.77 -12.44
CA ILE A 47 -4.38 -8.78 -12.28
C ILE A 47 -4.83 -10.01 -13.04
N VAL A 48 -3.98 -10.49 -13.94
CA VAL A 48 -4.21 -11.74 -14.66
C VAL A 48 -3.73 -12.88 -13.77
N MET A 49 -4.64 -13.73 -13.33
CA MET A 49 -4.34 -14.94 -12.57
C MET A 49 -4.35 -16.13 -13.53
N GLN A 50 -3.27 -16.91 -13.50
CA GLN A 50 -3.06 -18.08 -14.32
C GLN A 50 -2.81 -19.27 -13.42
N SER A 51 -3.60 -20.32 -13.57
CA SER A 51 -3.33 -21.60 -12.90
C SER A 51 -2.41 -22.46 -13.76
N TYR A 52 -1.56 -23.25 -13.11
CA TYR A 52 -0.71 -24.24 -13.76
C TYR A 52 -0.75 -25.53 -12.98
N ASN A 53 -0.88 -26.66 -13.69
CA ASN A 53 -0.77 -27.96 -13.07
C ASN A 53 0.70 -28.25 -12.72
N ALA A 54 0.98 -28.49 -11.44
CA ALA A 54 2.31 -28.75 -10.91
C ALA A 54 2.94 -30.06 -11.43
N SER A 55 2.13 -30.98 -11.97
CA SER A 55 2.61 -32.28 -12.47
C SER A 55 3.21 -32.22 -13.87
N ASN A 56 2.74 -31.30 -14.71
CA ASN A 56 3.09 -31.24 -16.14
C ASN A 56 3.30 -29.81 -16.68
N GLY A 57 3.12 -28.78 -15.85
CA GLY A 57 3.27 -27.37 -16.22
C GLY A 57 2.20 -26.89 -17.21
N THR A 58 1.12 -27.65 -17.45
CA THR A 58 0.09 -27.20 -18.40
C THR A 58 -0.65 -25.99 -17.85
N PRO A 59 -0.74 -24.89 -18.61
CA PRO A 59 -1.52 -23.73 -18.23
C PRO A 59 -3.01 -24.11 -18.19
N GLY A 60 -3.67 -23.80 -17.08
CA GLY A 60 -5.11 -23.80 -16.95
C GLY A 60 -5.74 -22.53 -17.50
N THR A 61 -6.96 -22.24 -17.09
CA THR A 61 -7.68 -21.03 -17.52
C THR A 61 -7.10 -19.79 -16.86
N ALA A 62 -6.93 -18.73 -17.65
CA ALA A 62 -6.61 -17.38 -17.17
C ALA A 62 -7.89 -16.65 -16.75
N TRP A 63 -7.85 -15.90 -15.66
CA TRP A 63 -8.94 -14.98 -15.31
C TRP A 63 -8.41 -13.65 -14.81
N ASN A 64 -9.20 -12.60 -15.05
CA ASN A 64 -8.89 -11.25 -14.59
C ASN A 64 -9.49 -11.05 -13.20
N TYR A 65 -8.65 -10.65 -12.26
CA TYR A 65 -9.03 -10.33 -10.89
C TYR A 65 -8.67 -8.89 -10.56
N THR A 66 -9.63 -8.13 -10.08
CA THR A 66 -9.45 -6.74 -9.63
C THR A 66 -9.46 -6.71 -8.10
N PRO A 67 -8.30 -6.63 -7.43
CA PRO A 67 -8.26 -6.52 -5.97
C PRO A 67 -8.91 -5.21 -5.49
N GLN A 68 -9.55 -5.26 -4.33
CA GLN A 68 -10.10 -4.06 -3.71
C GLN A 68 -8.96 -3.13 -3.27
N ALA A 69 -8.95 -1.93 -3.81
CA ALA A 69 -7.95 -0.93 -3.50
C ALA A 69 -8.26 -0.28 -2.14
N VAL A 70 -7.55 -0.67 -1.08
CA VAL A 70 -7.68 -0.06 0.25
C VAL A 70 -6.84 1.21 0.27
N PRO A 71 -7.41 2.39 0.57
CA PRO A 71 -6.62 3.61 0.68
C PRO A 71 -5.59 3.46 1.81
N CYS A 72 -4.33 3.79 1.52
CA CYS A 72 -3.34 4.02 2.55
C CYS A 72 -3.65 5.36 3.20
N GLU A 73 -4.44 5.32 4.27
CA GLU A 73 -4.68 6.50 5.07
C GLU A 73 -3.37 6.90 5.75
N VAL A 74 -2.85 8.08 5.41
CA VAL A 74 -1.95 8.78 6.30
C VAL A 74 -2.75 9.02 7.58
N SER A 75 -2.34 8.40 8.69
CA SER A 75 -3.00 8.60 9.98
C SER A 75 -3.14 10.09 10.25
N LEU A 76 -4.36 10.61 10.12
CA LEU A 76 -4.67 12.04 10.31
C LEU A 76 -4.23 12.52 11.70
N ILE A 77 -4.15 11.59 12.66
CA ILE A 77 -3.68 11.80 14.03
C ILE A 77 -2.19 12.18 14.06
N ASN A 78 -1.34 11.56 13.24
CA ASN A 78 0.08 11.91 13.18
C ASN A 78 0.32 13.28 12.51
N GLN A 79 -0.48 13.62 11.51
CA GLN A 79 -0.34 14.90 10.81
C GLN A 79 -0.84 16.07 11.67
N THR A 80 -1.94 15.89 12.39
CA THR A 80 -2.45 16.89 13.34
C THR A 80 -1.53 17.05 14.55
N GLY A 81 -0.96 15.96 15.08
CA GLY A 81 0.05 16.00 16.13
C GLY A 81 1.30 16.79 15.72
N PHE A 82 1.87 16.46 14.55
CA PHE A 82 3.03 17.19 14.03
C PHE A 82 2.73 18.67 13.77
N MET A 83 1.56 19.00 13.22
CA MET A 83 1.15 20.41 13.04
C MET A 83 0.98 21.15 14.36
N TRP A 84 0.45 20.49 15.40
CA TRP A 84 0.32 21.07 16.73
C TRP A 84 1.69 21.32 17.39
N GLU A 85 2.62 20.37 17.29
CA GLU A 85 3.99 20.56 17.78
C GLU A 85 4.71 21.69 17.05
N LEU A 86 4.60 21.78 15.73
CA LEU A 86 5.16 22.88 14.94
C LEU A 86 4.58 24.23 15.34
N ALA A 87 3.26 24.31 15.55
CA ALA A 87 2.59 25.53 15.98
C ALA A 87 3.08 25.98 17.36
N LEU A 88 3.24 25.06 18.31
CA LEU A 88 3.77 25.38 19.65
C LEU A 88 5.20 25.90 19.60
N ILE A 89 6.07 25.28 18.79
CA ILE A 89 7.47 25.72 18.63
C ILE A 89 7.54 27.14 18.02
N LEU A 90 6.70 27.44 17.03
CA LEU A 90 6.60 28.77 16.41
C LEU A 90 6.15 29.83 17.44
N ILE A 91 5.13 29.53 18.26
CA ILE A 91 4.64 30.44 19.30
C ILE A 91 5.72 30.68 20.37
N ALA A 92 6.45 29.63 20.79
CA ALA A 92 7.55 29.76 21.73
C ALA A 92 8.68 30.65 21.16
N GLY A 93 9.05 30.47 19.89
CA GLY A 93 10.04 31.31 19.23
C GLY A 93 9.64 32.79 19.14
N PHE A 94 8.38 33.06 18.78
CA PHE A 94 7.85 34.43 18.73
C PHE A 94 7.78 35.10 20.11
N SER A 95 7.35 34.36 21.14
CA SER A 95 7.24 34.90 22.50
C SER A 95 8.60 35.24 23.10
N ILE A 96 9.63 34.41 22.91
CA ILE A 96 11.02 34.72 23.32
C ILE A 96 11.51 35.98 22.62
N ARG A 97 11.28 36.10 21.30
CA ARG A 97 11.70 37.28 20.52
C ARG A 97 10.96 38.55 20.94
N ALA A 98 9.69 38.44 21.33
CA ALA A 98 8.90 39.55 21.86
C ALA A 98 9.41 40.00 23.24
N ILE A 99 9.74 39.06 24.12
CA ILE A 99 10.32 39.34 25.44
C ILE A 99 11.65 40.06 25.29
N ILE A 100 12.58 39.54 24.48
CA ILE A 100 13.90 40.17 24.28
C ILE A 100 13.78 41.61 23.77
N LYS A 101 12.84 41.87 22.85
CA LYS A 101 12.58 43.24 22.35
C LYS A 101 11.89 44.17 23.35
N ALA A 102 11.21 43.65 24.37
CA ALA A 102 10.58 44.46 25.40
C ALA A 102 11.57 44.93 26.49
N PHE A 103 12.73 44.29 26.59
CA PHE A 103 13.77 44.58 27.58
C PHE A 103 15.06 45.18 26.97
N GLN A 104 15.07 45.48 25.66
CA GLN A 104 16.05 46.33 24.99
C GLN A 104 15.47 47.73 24.79
#